data_AF-A0A1F6WBV7-F1
#
_entry.id   AF-A0A1F6WBV7-F1
#
_cell.length_a   1.000
_cell.length_b   1.000
_cell.length_c   1.000
_cell.angle_alpha   90.00
_cell.angle_beta   90.00
_cell.angle_gamma   90.00
#
_symmetry.space_group_name_H-M   'P 1'
#
loop_
_entity.id
_entity.type
_entity.pdbx_description
1 polymer ?
#
loop_
_entity_poly.entity_id
_entity_poly.type
_entity_poly.pdbx_seq_one_letter_code
_entity_poly.pdbx_strand_id
1 'polypeptide(L)'
;MSKKIILFFISIIFFSGFHLTYANVVINEIMYAPQSGSNYEWVEIFNSGNTLVDLEGWRFFHGQDAVSSPSGPLTLRNGNTTILEPSEYAIIAKSPSVVTDYVWLNFSGMILSASTLSLPDGAENTYIAIASDTNKTISDSLIYDTSLGGSKDSGNSLQKIEGIWSGVTPTPGVANETMDPPSPLVGGSSDSSSASGGNTGEKNTKITEEQKIKVEITSPALVFANFPISFQAVILGRSGEQLRYGKYFWNFGDGISEEMKIVDAEKISHTYFYPGEYILSLEYFMNYYGDVPDASQKITIKVVKTDVVISAVGNEKDFFIELTNNTNYDTDISKWILSSDKKSFSLPRNTILGSKKKIIISAKITNFSILDKDTLRLITPQGEMVFDYPSSILPIVLVSTSSSLGGQTKTTIQPKISASQDSLAVQLVEARALNGQIPIENLSASVIESDVTKDGSGVMYPIIISLISIVFIGASAGAVYFVRQKRIVSNTGDDFNILEE
;
A
#
# COMPACT_ATOMS: atom_id res chain seq x y z
N MET A 1 14.45 19.00 38.34
CA MET A 1 13.30 18.21 37.85
C MET A 1 12.84 17.29 38.97
N SER A 2 11.53 17.18 39.25
CA SER A 2 11.06 16.30 40.33
C SER A 2 11.27 14.83 39.96
N LYS A 3 11.55 13.96 40.94
CA LYS A 3 11.71 12.51 40.72
C LYS A 3 10.52 11.89 39.96
N LYS A 4 9.32 12.47 40.12
CA LYS A 4 8.10 12.05 39.45
C LYS A 4 8.11 12.33 37.94
N ILE A 5 8.76 13.40 37.51
CA ILE A 5 8.86 13.76 36.08
C ILE A 5 9.84 12.84 35.35
N ILE A 6 10.95 12.47 35.99
CA ILE A 6 11.92 11.53 35.42
C ILE A 6 11.29 10.14 35.25
N LEU A 7 10.54 9.66 36.26
CA LEU A 7 9.79 8.40 36.19
C LEU A 7 8.71 8.41 35.10
N PHE A 8 8.04 9.54 34.87
CA PHE A 8 7.06 9.70 33.81
C PHE A 8 7.69 9.56 32.41
N PHE A 9 8.83 10.20 32.16
CA PHE A 9 9.53 10.08 30.88
C PHE A 9 10.15 8.68 30.65
N ILE A 10 10.66 8.03 31.69
CA ILE A 10 11.15 6.65 31.59
C ILE A 10 10.01 5.67 31.28
N SER A 11 8.83 5.89 31.86
CA SER A 11 7.63 5.12 31.53
C SER A 11 7.21 5.31 30.07
N ILE A 12 7.23 6.54 29.55
CA ILE A 12 6.90 6.80 28.14
C ILE A 12 7.83 6.06 27.17
N ILE A 13 9.13 5.99 27.48
CA ILE A 13 10.12 5.30 26.63
C ILE A 13 9.97 3.78 26.69
N PHE A 14 9.60 3.21 27.85
CA PHE A 14 9.34 1.77 27.99
C PHE A 14 7.98 1.33 27.43
N PHE A 15 6.99 2.23 27.37
CA PHE A 15 5.67 1.97 26.77
C PHE A 15 5.59 2.40 25.30
N SER A 16 6.56 3.15 24.78
CA SER A 16 6.75 3.31 23.33
C SER A 16 7.46 2.07 22.79
N GLY A 17 6.70 1.00 22.56
CA GLY A 17 7.21 -0.21 21.94
C GLY A 17 7.85 0.12 20.60
N PHE A 18 9.18 0.14 20.55
CA PHE A 18 9.90 0.07 19.29
C PHE A 18 9.69 -1.34 18.74
N HIS A 19 8.67 -1.50 17.91
CA HIS A 19 8.55 -2.69 17.06
C HIS A 19 9.67 -2.59 16.03
N LEU A 20 10.73 -3.36 16.23
CA LEU A 20 11.68 -3.69 15.17
C LEU A 20 10.92 -4.52 14.14
N THR A 21 10.38 -3.86 13.12
CA THR A 21 9.71 -4.52 12.00
C THR A 21 10.78 -4.96 11.02
N TYR A 22 10.99 -6.27 10.93
CA TYR A 22 11.85 -6.87 9.92
C TYR A 22 11.03 -7.07 8.64
N ALA A 23 11.65 -6.87 7.47
CA ALA A 23 11.12 -7.38 6.22
C ALA A 23 10.91 -8.90 6.33
N ASN A 24 9.73 -9.41 5.95
CA ASN A 24 9.40 -10.82 6.14
C ASN A 24 8.69 -11.35 4.89
N VAL A 25 9.49 -11.86 3.95
CA VAL A 25 8.98 -12.58 2.79
C VAL A 25 8.65 -14.00 3.24
N VAL A 26 7.38 -14.37 3.11
CA VAL A 26 6.84 -15.66 3.54
C VAL A 26 6.34 -16.46 2.34
N ILE A 27 6.34 -17.78 2.47
CA ILE A 27 5.68 -18.69 1.52
C ILE A 27 4.18 -18.62 1.81
N ASN A 28 3.40 -18.23 0.82
CA ASN A 28 1.97 -17.94 0.97
C ASN A 28 1.06 -19.05 0.41
N GLU A 29 1.40 -19.57 -0.78
CA GLU A 29 0.59 -20.54 -1.50
C GLU A 29 1.48 -21.48 -2.34
N ILE A 30 1.08 -22.75 -2.50
CA ILE A 30 1.86 -23.78 -3.20
C ILE A 30 0.95 -24.55 -4.15
N MET A 31 1.22 -24.43 -5.44
CA MET A 31 0.63 -25.27 -6.48
C MET A 31 1.63 -26.34 -6.90
N TYR A 32 1.62 -27.46 -6.19
CA TYR A 32 2.51 -28.58 -6.49
C TYR A 32 1.97 -29.49 -7.60
N ALA A 33 0.65 -29.63 -7.75
CA ALA A 33 0.03 -30.53 -8.74
C ALA A 33 -0.97 -29.80 -9.67
N PRO A 34 -0.53 -28.88 -10.54
CA PRO A 34 -1.44 -28.21 -11.47
C PRO A 34 -2.08 -29.18 -12.46
N GLN A 35 -3.37 -28.97 -12.78
CA GLN A 35 -4.12 -29.74 -13.78
C GLN A 35 -3.41 -29.78 -15.15
N SER A 36 -2.79 -28.67 -15.52
CA SER A 36 -2.04 -28.48 -16.77
C SER A 36 -0.72 -29.28 -16.82
N GLY A 37 -0.28 -29.87 -15.71
CA GLY A 37 0.93 -30.70 -15.59
C GLY A 37 2.07 -30.03 -14.82
N SER A 38 3.10 -30.82 -14.47
CA SER A 38 4.21 -30.42 -13.59
C SER A 38 5.10 -29.27 -14.09
N ASN A 39 5.04 -28.91 -15.37
CA ASN A 39 5.71 -27.70 -15.88
C ASN A 39 5.05 -26.39 -15.39
N TYR A 40 3.85 -26.49 -14.84
CA TYR A 40 3.04 -25.37 -14.40
C TYR A 40 3.03 -25.23 -12.87
N GLU A 41 3.91 -25.96 -12.18
CA GLU A 41 4.16 -25.83 -10.74
C GLU A 41 4.61 -24.42 -10.38
N TRP A 42 4.10 -23.93 -9.25
CA TRP A 42 4.48 -22.63 -8.73
C TRP A 42 4.33 -22.53 -7.21
N VAL A 43 5.05 -21.57 -6.64
CA VAL A 43 4.98 -21.16 -5.23
C VAL A 43 4.78 -19.66 -5.20
N GLU A 44 3.81 -19.19 -4.44
CA GLU A 44 3.65 -17.78 -4.15
C GLU A 44 4.39 -17.39 -2.89
N ILE A 45 5.05 -16.24 -2.96
CA ILE A 45 5.62 -15.55 -1.82
C ILE A 45 4.90 -14.22 -1.59
N PHE A 46 4.78 -13.83 -0.32
CA PHE A 46 4.13 -12.60 0.11
C PHE A 46 5.07 -11.79 0.99
N ASN A 47 5.16 -10.48 0.77
CA ASN A 47 5.87 -9.60 1.69
C ASN A 47 4.95 -9.19 2.84
N SER A 48 5.01 -9.95 3.93
CA SER A 48 4.26 -9.65 5.17
C SER A 48 4.90 -8.53 6.01
N GLY A 49 6.09 -8.08 5.61
CA GLY A 49 6.76 -6.94 6.22
C GLY A 49 6.15 -5.61 5.78
N ASN A 50 6.55 -4.54 6.47
CA ASN A 50 6.14 -3.17 6.17
C ASN A 50 7.19 -2.38 5.39
N THR A 51 8.24 -3.05 4.90
CA THR A 51 9.30 -2.48 4.07
C THR A 51 9.41 -3.25 2.77
N LEU A 52 9.73 -2.54 1.68
CA LEU A 52 10.03 -3.17 0.40
C LEU A 52 11.23 -4.13 0.52
N VAL A 53 11.22 -5.17 -0.30
CA VAL A 53 12.27 -6.19 -0.36
C VAL A 53 12.75 -6.34 -1.78
N ASP A 54 14.05 -6.16 -2.01
CA ASP A 54 14.65 -6.52 -3.29
C ASP A 54 14.96 -8.02 -3.32
N LEU A 55 14.34 -8.72 -4.26
CA LEU A 55 14.50 -10.14 -4.49
C LEU A 55 15.68 -10.46 -5.43
N GLU A 56 16.48 -9.46 -5.83
CA GLU A 56 17.69 -9.69 -6.62
C GLU A 56 18.65 -10.67 -5.90
N GLY A 57 19.07 -11.70 -6.63
CA GLY A 57 19.96 -12.75 -6.14
C GLY A 57 19.29 -13.84 -5.28
N TRP A 58 18.05 -13.63 -4.79
CA TRP A 58 17.35 -14.58 -3.93
C TRP A 58 17.26 -15.98 -4.58
N ARG A 59 17.17 -17.02 -3.75
CA ARG A 59 17.19 -18.42 -4.19
C ARG A 59 16.04 -19.21 -3.60
N PHE A 60 15.53 -20.15 -4.39
CA PHE A 60 14.54 -21.12 -3.96
C PHE A 60 15.19 -22.49 -3.71
N PHE A 61 14.72 -23.15 -2.67
CA PHE A 61 15.24 -24.43 -2.19
C PHE A 61 14.07 -25.42 -2.17
N HIS A 62 14.29 -26.64 -2.65
CA HIS A 62 13.27 -27.70 -2.61
C HIS A 62 13.88 -29.09 -2.49
N GLY A 63 13.14 -30.00 -1.86
CA GLY A 63 13.53 -31.40 -1.67
C GLY A 63 14.38 -31.65 -0.42
N GLN A 64 14.64 -32.93 -0.13
CA GLN A 64 15.26 -33.34 1.13
C GLN A 64 16.75 -32.98 1.24
N ASP A 65 17.46 -32.82 0.11
CA ASP A 65 18.87 -32.41 0.04
C ASP A 65 19.05 -30.91 -0.28
N ALA A 66 18.00 -30.09 -0.15
CA ALA A 66 17.97 -28.72 -0.66
C ALA A 66 19.10 -27.82 -0.13
N VAL A 67 19.57 -28.06 1.09
CA VAL A 67 20.68 -27.30 1.71
C VAL A 67 21.99 -27.46 0.92
N SER A 68 22.16 -28.59 0.22
CA SER A 68 23.37 -28.91 -0.57
C SER A 68 23.31 -28.49 -2.05
N SER A 69 22.11 -28.27 -2.61
CA SER A 69 21.91 -27.95 -4.03
C SER A 69 20.76 -26.95 -4.23
N PRO A 70 20.97 -25.65 -3.95
CA PRO A 70 19.97 -24.62 -4.21
C PRO A 70 19.67 -24.50 -5.70
N SER A 71 18.51 -23.91 -6.03
CA SER A 71 18.33 -23.36 -7.38
C SER A 71 19.43 -22.33 -7.68
N GLY A 72 19.64 -22.04 -8.96
CA GLY A 72 20.29 -20.77 -9.34
C GLY A 72 19.51 -19.57 -8.77
N PRO A 73 20.08 -18.35 -8.81
CA PRO A 73 19.35 -17.14 -8.45
C PRO A 73 18.01 -17.06 -9.19
N LEU A 74 16.98 -16.56 -8.50
CA LEU A 74 15.68 -16.25 -9.09
C LEU A 74 15.86 -15.23 -10.21
N THR A 75 15.19 -15.46 -11.33
CA THR A 75 15.27 -14.58 -12.50
C THR A 75 13.92 -13.99 -12.84
N LEU A 76 13.84 -12.66 -12.97
CA LEU A 76 12.62 -11.97 -13.36
C LEU A 76 12.16 -12.41 -14.76
N ARG A 77 10.90 -12.84 -14.88
CA ARG A 77 10.25 -13.28 -16.13
C ARG A 77 9.03 -12.46 -16.49
N ASN A 78 8.33 -11.93 -15.50
CA ASN A 78 7.26 -10.97 -15.68
C ASN A 78 7.35 -9.87 -14.62
N GLY A 79 7.11 -8.63 -15.02
CA GLY A 79 7.32 -7.44 -14.19
C GLY A 79 8.54 -6.61 -14.62
N ASN A 80 8.68 -5.42 -14.03
CA ASN A 80 9.72 -4.44 -14.40
C ASN A 80 10.83 -4.30 -13.35
N THR A 81 10.71 -4.99 -12.21
CA THR A 81 11.61 -4.89 -11.06
C THR A 81 11.59 -6.19 -10.25
N THR A 82 12.64 -6.44 -9.47
CA THR A 82 12.70 -7.48 -8.42
C THR A 82 12.29 -6.95 -7.04
N ILE A 83 11.86 -5.68 -6.96
CA ILE A 83 11.37 -5.07 -5.72
C ILE A 83 9.95 -5.55 -5.43
N LEU A 84 9.79 -6.31 -4.34
CA LEU A 84 8.52 -6.73 -3.77
C LEU A 84 8.11 -5.74 -2.67
N GLU A 85 7.11 -4.91 -2.95
CA GLU A 85 6.59 -3.91 -2.00
C GLU A 85 5.87 -4.59 -0.82
N PRO A 86 5.66 -3.88 0.30
CA PRO A 86 4.84 -4.37 1.42
C PRO A 86 3.46 -4.81 0.94
N SER A 87 3.01 -5.96 1.43
CA SER A 87 1.72 -6.57 1.09
C SER A 87 1.54 -6.99 -0.38
N GLU A 88 2.63 -7.07 -1.16
CA GLU A 88 2.60 -7.61 -2.52
C GLU A 88 2.98 -9.09 -2.57
N TYR A 89 2.58 -9.73 -3.67
CA TYR A 89 2.83 -11.14 -3.96
C TYR A 89 3.75 -11.30 -5.17
N ALA A 90 4.53 -12.37 -5.18
CA ALA A 90 5.29 -12.80 -6.34
C ALA A 90 5.17 -14.31 -6.53
N ILE A 91 5.14 -14.74 -7.79
CA ILE A 91 5.07 -16.15 -8.16
C ILE A 91 6.46 -16.64 -8.53
N ILE A 92 6.94 -17.69 -7.86
CA ILE A 92 8.12 -18.47 -8.22
C ILE A 92 7.65 -19.71 -8.99
N ALA A 93 8.07 -19.84 -10.25
CA ALA A 93 7.64 -20.95 -11.08
C ALA A 93 8.80 -21.65 -11.80
N LYS A 94 8.56 -22.85 -12.30
CA LYS A 94 9.52 -23.63 -13.09
C LYS A 94 9.59 -23.05 -14.50
N SER A 95 10.47 -22.07 -14.67
CA SER A 95 10.86 -21.42 -15.94
C SER A 95 9.92 -21.64 -17.14
N PRO A 96 9.00 -20.72 -17.46
CA PRO A 96 8.33 -20.74 -18.75
C PRO A 96 9.28 -20.13 -19.80
N SER A 97 9.23 -20.64 -21.01
CA SER A 97 10.00 -20.06 -22.10
C SER A 97 9.37 -18.75 -22.60
N VAL A 98 8.11 -18.46 -22.23
CA VAL A 98 7.33 -17.27 -22.62
C VAL A 98 6.23 -16.98 -21.57
N VAL A 99 5.92 -15.70 -21.31
CA VAL A 99 4.82 -15.20 -20.45
C VAL A 99 3.44 -15.83 -20.78
N THR A 100 3.27 -16.38 -21.98
CA THR A 100 2.03 -17.02 -22.45
C THR A 100 1.66 -18.31 -21.72
N ASP A 101 2.63 -18.97 -21.08
CA ASP A 101 2.42 -20.26 -20.43
C ASP A 101 1.65 -20.12 -19.10
N TYR A 102 1.48 -18.89 -18.60
CA TYR A 102 0.80 -18.60 -17.33
C TYR A 102 -0.45 -17.72 -17.47
N VAL A 103 -0.98 -17.55 -18.69
CA VAL A 103 -2.25 -16.82 -18.89
C VAL A 103 -3.40 -17.45 -18.07
N TRP A 104 -3.33 -18.76 -17.80
CA TRP A 104 -4.29 -19.48 -16.96
C TRP A 104 -4.19 -19.12 -15.46
N LEU A 105 -3.07 -18.55 -14.98
CA LEU A 105 -2.96 -18.09 -13.59
C LEU A 105 -3.77 -16.82 -13.33
N ASN A 106 -4.17 -16.09 -14.37
CA ASN A 106 -4.85 -14.81 -14.27
C ASN A 106 -4.10 -13.80 -13.37
N PHE A 107 -2.78 -13.96 -13.23
CA PHE A 107 -1.88 -13.17 -12.40
C PHE A 107 -1.03 -12.26 -13.28
N SER A 108 -1.01 -10.97 -12.98
CA SER A 108 -0.29 -9.95 -13.75
C SER A 108 0.94 -9.37 -13.02
N GLY A 109 1.20 -9.84 -11.79
CA GLY A 109 2.28 -9.35 -10.94
C GLY A 109 3.66 -9.96 -11.25
N MET A 110 4.57 -9.89 -10.28
CA MET A 110 5.95 -10.33 -10.44
C MET A 110 6.04 -11.86 -10.59
N ILE A 111 6.61 -12.34 -11.69
CA ILE A 111 6.92 -13.78 -11.88
C ILE A 111 8.44 -13.95 -11.92
N LEU A 112 8.94 -14.78 -11.02
CA LEU A 112 10.33 -15.18 -10.89
C LEU A 112 10.48 -16.64 -11.34
N SER A 113 11.53 -16.94 -12.10
CA SER A 113 11.86 -18.30 -12.50
C SER A 113 12.93 -18.88 -11.58
N ALA A 114 12.62 -20.04 -11.00
CA ALA A 114 13.57 -20.95 -10.39
C ALA A 114 13.80 -22.13 -11.35
N SER A 115 14.96 -22.17 -12.00
CA SER A 115 15.24 -23.10 -13.10
C SER A 115 15.16 -24.58 -12.73
N THR A 116 15.34 -24.91 -11.45
CA THR A 116 15.31 -26.28 -10.94
C THR A 116 14.02 -26.65 -10.23
N LEU A 117 13.05 -25.72 -10.09
CA LEU A 117 11.81 -25.95 -9.33
C LEU A 117 11.18 -27.29 -9.72
N SER A 118 10.95 -28.13 -8.72
CA SER A 118 10.19 -29.35 -8.88
C SER A 118 9.53 -29.71 -7.56
N LEU A 119 8.21 -29.68 -7.55
CA LEU A 119 7.35 -29.96 -6.40
C LEU A 119 6.76 -31.37 -6.60
N PRO A 120 7.11 -32.38 -5.80
CA PRO A 120 6.62 -33.73 -6.06
C PRO A 120 5.13 -33.90 -5.69
N ASP A 121 4.34 -34.43 -6.63
CA ASP A 121 2.89 -34.67 -6.50
C ASP A 121 2.47 -35.80 -5.53
N GLY A 122 3.43 -36.62 -5.07
CA GLY A 122 3.18 -37.77 -4.22
C GLY A 122 4.22 -37.97 -3.12
N ALA A 123 4.98 -36.93 -2.79
CA ALA A 123 5.96 -36.99 -1.72
C ALA A 123 5.34 -36.66 -0.37
N GLU A 124 5.74 -37.43 0.64
CA GLU A 124 5.53 -37.07 2.04
C GLU A 124 6.67 -36.13 2.48
N ASN A 125 6.32 -35.07 3.22
CA ASN A 125 7.27 -34.15 3.85
C ASN A 125 8.28 -33.48 2.90
N THR A 126 7.82 -32.75 1.89
CA THR A 126 8.71 -31.99 1.00
C THR A 126 9.12 -30.66 1.64
N TYR A 127 10.43 -30.49 1.87
CA TYR A 127 11.01 -29.22 2.31
C TYR A 127 11.10 -28.21 1.17
N ILE A 128 10.69 -26.97 1.42
CA ILE A 128 10.90 -25.80 0.56
C ILE A 128 11.37 -24.59 1.38
N ALA A 129 12.18 -23.72 0.79
CA ALA A 129 12.60 -22.48 1.43
C ALA A 129 12.94 -21.37 0.43
N ILE A 130 12.83 -20.13 0.92
CA ILE A 130 13.20 -18.92 0.21
C ILE A 130 14.29 -18.18 1.00
N ALA A 131 15.41 -17.83 0.36
CA ALA A 131 16.55 -17.21 1.04
C ALA A 131 17.16 -16.06 0.23
N SER A 132 17.67 -15.05 0.94
CA SER A 132 18.43 -13.95 0.32
C SER A 132 19.90 -14.35 0.11
N ASP A 133 20.47 -13.98 -1.05
CA ASP A 133 21.83 -14.42 -1.44
C ASP A 133 22.94 -13.77 -0.59
N THR A 134 22.72 -12.56 -0.08
CA THR A 134 23.78 -11.75 0.54
C THR A 134 24.39 -12.43 1.78
N ASN A 135 23.66 -13.34 2.43
CA ASN A 135 24.13 -14.15 3.57
C ASN A 135 23.58 -15.60 3.62
N LYS A 136 22.85 -16.06 2.58
CA LYS A 136 22.08 -17.33 2.60
C LYS A 136 21.13 -17.44 3.79
N THR A 137 20.62 -16.32 4.26
CA THR A 137 19.67 -16.28 5.37
C THR A 137 18.30 -16.71 4.84
N ILE A 138 17.76 -17.80 5.39
CA ILE A 138 16.39 -18.25 5.09
C ILE A 138 15.42 -17.19 5.61
N SER A 139 14.57 -16.67 4.72
CA SER A 139 13.48 -15.74 5.06
C SER A 139 12.27 -16.51 5.56
N ASP A 140 11.92 -17.60 4.88
CA ASP A 140 10.88 -18.54 5.31
C ASP A 140 11.14 -19.94 4.75
N SER A 141 10.62 -20.95 5.45
CA SER A 141 10.74 -22.36 5.08
C SER A 141 9.54 -23.17 5.57
N LEU A 142 9.14 -24.15 4.79
CA LEU A 142 8.03 -25.04 5.09
C LEU A 142 8.39 -26.49 4.73
N ILE A 143 7.85 -27.44 5.49
CA ILE A 143 7.70 -28.83 5.05
C ILE A 143 6.22 -29.04 4.75
N TYR A 144 5.87 -29.26 3.48
CA TYR A 144 4.49 -29.52 3.07
C TYR A 144 4.30 -31.01 2.76
N ASP A 145 3.07 -31.48 2.94
CA ASP A 145 2.67 -32.85 2.67
C ASP A 145 1.42 -32.85 1.77
N THR A 146 1.36 -33.73 0.79
CA THR A 146 0.25 -33.76 -0.17
C THR A 146 -1.07 -34.22 0.48
N SER A 147 -1.04 -34.85 1.65
CA SER A 147 -2.24 -35.17 2.44
C SER A 147 -2.96 -33.93 3.00
N LEU A 148 -2.33 -32.75 3.00
CA LEU A 148 -2.94 -31.48 3.42
C LEU A 148 -3.94 -30.93 2.38
N GLY A 149 -4.02 -31.56 1.21
CA GLY A 149 -4.88 -31.16 0.10
C GLY A 149 -4.08 -30.59 -1.06
N GLY A 150 -4.80 -30.03 -2.03
CA GLY A 150 -4.25 -29.81 -3.37
C GLY A 150 -4.08 -31.14 -4.10
N SER A 151 -4.29 -31.15 -5.40
CA SER A 151 -4.03 -32.32 -6.25
C SER A 151 -4.35 -31.96 -7.68
N LYS A 152 -3.77 -32.73 -8.61
CA LYS A 152 -4.12 -32.62 -10.02
C LYS A 152 -5.61 -32.81 -10.26
N ASP A 153 -6.28 -33.69 -9.52
CA ASP A 153 -7.71 -33.95 -9.72
C ASP A 153 -8.57 -32.77 -9.21
N SER A 154 -8.25 -32.22 -8.05
CA SER A 154 -8.96 -31.07 -7.48
C SER A 154 -8.68 -29.75 -8.18
N GLY A 155 -7.48 -29.58 -8.77
CA GLY A 155 -6.98 -28.28 -9.23
C GLY A 155 -6.66 -27.29 -8.11
N ASN A 156 -6.77 -27.70 -6.84
CA ASN A 156 -6.51 -26.87 -5.68
C ASN A 156 -5.00 -26.71 -5.41
N SER A 157 -4.64 -25.59 -4.82
CA SER A 157 -3.32 -25.32 -4.24
C SER A 157 -3.38 -25.47 -2.71
N LEU A 158 -2.22 -25.58 -2.08
CA LEU A 158 -2.12 -25.43 -0.63
C LEU A 158 -2.00 -23.95 -0.28
N GLN A 159 -2.89 -23.45 0.58
CA GLN A 159 -2.86 -22.10 1.11
C GLN A 159 -2.81 -22.10 2.64
N LYS A 160 -2.19 -21.07 3.22
CA LYS A 160 -2.15 -20.88 4.67
C LYS A 160 -3.37 -20.06 5.12
N ILE A 161 -4.38 -20.75 5.64
CA ILE A 161 -5.65 -20.19 6.12
C ILE A 161 -5.62 -20.17 7.65
N GLU A 162 -5.69 -18.99 8.27
CA GLU A 162 -5.63 -18.83 9.73
C GLU A 162 -4.45 -19.56 10.41
N GLY A 163 -3.33 -19.75 9.70
CA GLY A 163 -2.13 -20.43 10.19
C GLY A 163 -2.06 -21.94 9.91
N ILE A 164 -3.08 -22.52 9.27
CA ILE A 164 -3.14 -23.94 8.90
C ILE A 164 -3.09 -24.06 7.37
N TRP A 165 -2.28 -24.98 6.85
CA TRP A 165 -2.22 -25.27 5.42
C TRP A 165 -3.39 -26.17 5.01
N SER A 166 -4.12 -25.77 3.97
CA SER A 166 -5.24 -26.54 3.44
C SER A 166 -5.35 -26.40 1.92
N GLY A 167 -5.86 -27.46 1.27
CA GLY A 167 -6.08 -27.50 -0.17
C GLY A 167 -7.36 -26.80 -0.61
N VAL A 168 -7.26 -25.60 -1.18
CA VAL A 168 -8.40 -24.78 -1.62
C VAL A 168 -8.19 -24.20 -3.04
N THR A 169 -9.17 -23.47 -3.56
CA THR A 169 -9.07 -22.91 -4.92
C THR A 169 -7.90 -21.94 -5.00
N PRO A 170 -7.04 -22.01 -6.04
CA PRO A 170 -5.85 -21.18 -6.07
C PRO A 170 -6.12 -19.68 -6.10
N THR A 171 -5.33 -18.90 -5.36
CA THR A 171 -5.47 -17.45 -5.17
C THR A 171 -4.22 -16.64 -5.56
N PRO A 172 -3.59 -16.89 -6.74
CA PRO A 172 -2.37 -16.19 -7.09
C PRO A 172 -2.58 -14.67 -7.17
N GLY A 173 -1.79 -13.93 -6.38
CA GLY A 173 -1.77 -12.49 -6.30
C GLY A 173 -2.80 -11.86 -5.36
N VAL A 174 -3.55 -12.67 -4.61
CA VAL A 174 -4.55 -12.18 -3.65
C VAL A 174 -4.45 -12.93 -2.33
N ALA A 175 -5.18 -12.46 -1.31
CA ALA A 175 -5.16 -13.11 -0.01
C ALA A 175 -5.76 -14.53 -0.07
N ASN A 176 -5.17 -15.45 0.72
CA ASN A 176 -5.64 -16.83 0.88
C ASN A 176 -7.12 -16.88 1.30
N GLU A 177 -7.80 -17.97 0.94
CA GLU A 177 -9.19 -18.21 1.34
C GLU A 177 -9.35 -18.28 2.87
N THR A 178 -10.56 -18.07 3.37
CA THR A 178 -10.93 -18.24 4.79
C THR A 178 -11.90 -19.40 4.93
N MET A 179 -11.73 -20.28 5.93
CA MET A 179 -12.56 -21.47 6.11
C MET A 179 -14.07 -21.13 6.23
N ASP A 180 -14.88 -21.54 5.26
CA ASP A 180 -16.33 -21.67 5.45
C ASP A 180 -16.65 -23.08 6.00
N PRO A 181 -17.51 -23.22 7.03
CA PRO A 181 -17.85 -24.52 7.61
C PRO A 181 -18.84 -25.31 6.71
N PRO A 182 -18.76 -26.66 6.68
CA PRO A 182 -19.65 -27.46 5.83
C PRO A 182 -21.08 -27.47 6.39
N SER A 183 -22.06 -27.12 5.56
CA SER A 183 -23.49 -27.22 5.90
C SER A 183 -24.00 -28.67 5.83
N PRO A 184 -25.01 -29.06 6.64
CA PRO A 184 -25.31 -30.45 6.96
C PRO A 184 -26.24 -31.14 5.95
N LEU A 185 -26.00 -32.44 5.78
CA LEU A 185 -26.89 -33.41 5.12
C LEU A 185 -28.26 -33.48 5.82
N VAL A 186 -29.35 -33.35 5.06
CA VAL A 186 -30.71 -33.73 5.52
C VAL A 186 -31.31 -34.70 4.49
N GLY A 187 -31.70 -35.88 4.99
CA GLY A 187 -32.32 -36.96 4.23
C GLY A 187 -33.82 -37.13 4.44
N GLY A 188 -34.38 -38.07 3.68
CA GLY A 188 -35.74 -38.64 3.78
C GLY A 188 -36.80 -37.86 3.01
N SER A 189 -37.71 -38.42 2.21
CA SER A 189 -38.19 -39.81 2.14
C SER A 189 -38.92 -40.08 0.80
N SER A 190 -38.72 -41.30 0.27
CA SER A 190 -39.57 -42.17 -0.56
C SER A 190 -40.90 -41.68 -1.17
N ASP A 191 -41.15 -42.03 -2.44
CA ASP A 191 -42.06 -43.15 -2.75
C ASP A 191 -41.89 -43.74 -4.17
N SER A 192 -42.34 -44.99 -4.30
CA SER A 192 -42.00 -46.07 -5.23
C SER A 192 -42.59 -46.06 -6.65
N SER A 193 -41.91 -46.71 -7.61
CA SER A 193 -42.38 -47.97 -8.24
C SER A 193 -41.41 -48.56 -9.30
N SER A 194 -41.10 -49.85 -9.11
CA SER A 194 -40.57 -50.95 -9.96
C SER A 194 -40.75 -50.86 -11.51
N ALA A 195 -39.94 -51.45 -12.39
CA ALA A 195 -39.21 -52.73 -12.35
C ALA A 195 -38.05 -52.86 -13.39
N SER A 196 -37.05 -53.69 -13.02
CA SER A 196 -36.23 -54.65 -13.80
C SER A 196 -35.44 -54.23 -15.06
N GLY A 197 -34.11 -54.41 -14.98
CA GLY A 197 -33.23 -54.61 -16.12
C GLY A 197 -31.77 -54.32 -15.78
N GLY A 198 -31.04 -55.31 -15.26
CA GLY A 198 -29.61 -55.17 -14.99
C GLY A 198 -28.79 -54.99 -16.27
N ASN A 199 -27.92 -53.98 -16.28
CA ASN A 199 -26.64 -54.05 -16.96
C ASN A 199 -25.68 -53.03 -16.32
N THR A 200 -24.52 -53.51 -15.93
CA THR A 200 -23.38 -52.77 -15.38
C THR A 200 -22.84 -51.76 -16.39
N GLY A 201 -22.80 -50.49 -16.00
CA GLY A 201 -22.15 -49.41 -16.74
C GLY A 201 -22.15 -48.16 -15.87
N GLU A 202 -20.97 -47.81 -15.35
CA GLU A 202 -20.72 -46.56 -14.61
C GLU A 202 -21.19 -45.37 -15.45
N LYS A 203 -22.16 -44.62 -14.91
CA LYS A 203 -22.62 -43.34 -15.47
C LYS A 203 -21.96 -42.22 -14.69
N ASN A 204 -21.14 -41.44 -15.39
CA ASN A 204 -20.73 -40.09 -14.98
C ASN A 204 -21.96 -39.30 -14.51
N THR A 205 -21.99 -38.97 -13.23
CA THR A 205 -23.00 -38.07 -12.67
C THR A 205 -22.50 -36.66 -12.92
N LYS A 206 -23.04 -35.99 -13.94
CA LYS A 206 -22.83 -34.56 -14.17
C LYS A 206 -23.46 -33.82 -12.99
N ILE A 207 -22.63 -33.27 -12.11
CA ILE A 207 -23.08 -32.36 -11.05
C ILE A 207 -23.48 -31.06 -11.75
N THR A 208 -24.77 -30.75 -11.73
CA THR A 208 -25.29 -29.47 -12.18
C THR A 208 -24.96 -28.43 -11.12
N GLU A 209 -24.10 -27.49 -11.47
CA GLU A 209 -23.74 -26.31 -10.66
C GLU A 209 -25.01 -25.53 -10.30
N GLU A 210 -25.24 -25.27 -9.01
CA GLU A 210 -26.40 -24.49 -8.55
C GLU A 210 -26.27 -23.04 -9.00
N GLN A 211 -27.04 -22.69 -10.02
CA GLN A 211 -27.12 -21.36 -10.60
C GLN A 211 -27.70 -20.34 -9.59
N LYS A 212 -26.84 -19.53 -8.95
CA LYS A 212 -27.21 -18.46 -8.00
C LYS A 212 -27.19 -17.09 -8.66
N ILE A 213 -27.96 -16.15 -8.11
CA ILE A 213 -27.96 -14.74 -8.55
C ILE A 213 -26.66 -14.09 -8.04
N LYS A 214 -26.00 -13.29 -8.88
CA LYS A 214 -24.73 -12.61 -8.56
C LYS A 214 -24.87 -11.10 -8.67
N VAL A 215 -24.17 -10.39 -7.80
CA VAL A 215 -23.97 -8.93 -7.84
C VAL A 215 -22.53 -8.66 -8.26
N GLU A 216 -22.34 -7.71 -9.19
CA GLU A 216 -21.04 -7.20 -9.61
C GLU A 216 -21.00 -5.67 -9.50
N ILE A 217 -20.20 -5.14 -8.57
CA ILE A 217 -19.98 -3.72 -8.36
C ILE A 217 -18.73 -3.29 -9.15
N THR A 218 -18.87 -2.25 -9.96
CA THR A 218 -17.75 -1.57 -10.63
C THR A 218 -17.46 -0.24 -9.93
N SER A 219 -16.25 -0.11 -9.39
CA SER A 219 -15.78 1.06 -8.66
C SER A 219 -14.27 1.24 -8.82
N PRO A 220 -13.74 2.47 -8.75
CA PRO A 220 -12.33 2.70 -8.46
C PRO A 220 -11.97 2.13 -7.07
N ALA A 221 -10.80 1.49 -6.96
CA ALA A 221 -10.30 0.94 -5.68
C ALA A 221 -9.80 2.03 -4.72
N LEU A 222 -9.34 3.16 -5.28
CA LEU A 222 -8.88 4.33 -4.54
C LEU A 222 -9.56 5.59 -5.08
N VAL A 223 -10.03 6.44 -4.18
CA VAL A 223 -10.77 7.67 -4.48
C VAL A 223 -10.31 8.82 -3.59
N PHE A 224 -10.60 10.06 -3.98
CA PHE A 224 -10.25 11.24 -3.17
C PHE A 224 -11.43 11.73 -2.32
N ALA A 225 -11.14 12.12 -1.07
CA ALA A 225 -12.14 12.72 -0.19
C ALA A 225 -12.62 14.07 -0.72
N ASN A 226 -13.91 14.36 -0.60
CA ASN A 226 -14.63 15.55 -1.08
C ASN A 226 -14.82 15.60 -2.60
N PHE A 227 -14.71 14.45 -3.27
CA PHE A 227 -14.98 14.33 -4.70
C PHE A 227 -16.10 13.32 -4.96
N PRO A 228 -17.04 13.63 -5.86
CA PRO A 228 -18.08 12.67 -6.24
C PRO A 228 -17.50 11.54 -7.08
N ILE A 229 -17.86 10.32 -6.70
CA ILE A 229 -17.42 9.07 -7.32
C ILE A 229 -18.65 8.36 -7.85
N SER A 230 -18.57 7.90 -9.11
CA SER A 230 -19.64 7.10 -9.71
C SER A 230 -19.43 5.61 -9.49
N PHE A 231 -20.44 4.93 -8.97
CA PHE A 231 -20.51 3.49 -8.79
C PHE A 231 -21.53 2.91 -9.77
N GLN A 232 -21.28 1.67 -10.20
CA GLN A 232 -22.15 0.91 -11.09
C GLN A 232 -22.34 -0.48 -10.52
N ALA A 233 -23.52 -1.07 -10.74
CA ALA A 233 -23.79 -2.44 -10.38
C ALA A 233 -24.46 -3.18 -11.54
N VAL A 234 -24.09 -4.45 -11.70
CA VAL A 234 -24.71 -5.39 -12.61
C VAL A 234 -25.20 -6.60 -11.81
N ILE A 235 -26.45 -6.99 -12.00
CA ILE A 235 -27.03 -8.20 -11.40
C ILE A 235 -27.19 -9.25 -12.47
N LEU A 236 -26.62 -10.42 -12.22
CA LEU A 236 -26.70 -11.58 -13.09
C LEU A 236 -27.64 -12.59 -12.45
N GLY A 237 -28.69 -12.95 -13.18
CA GLY A 237 -29.64 -13.98 -12.82
C GLY A 237 -29.03 -15.37 -12.89
N ARG A 238 -29.84 -16.37 -12.58
CA ARG A 238 -29.38 -17.77 -12.46
C ARG A 238 -28.82 -18.29 -13.80
N SER A 239 -29.37 -17.87 -14.93
CA SER A 239 -28.84 -18.24 -16.24
C SER A 239 -27.78 -17.28 -16.79
N GLY A 240 -27.23 -16.39 -15.94
CA GLY A 240 -26.23 -15.39 -16.32
C GLY A 240 -26.81 -14.19 -17.08
N GLU A 241 -28.14 -14.10 -17.21
CA GLU A 241 -28.84 -12.98 -17.82
C GLU A 241 -28.81 -11.76 -16.91
N GLN A 242 -28.66 -10.56 -17.47
CA GLN A 242 -28.73 -9.35 -16.66
C GLN A 242 -30.16 -9.10 -16.18
N LEU A 243 -30.37 -9.03 -14.86
CA LEU A 243 -31.67 -8.69 -14.28
C LEU A 243 -31.89 -7.18 -14.30
N ARG A 244 -33.05 -6.76 -14.82
CA ARG A 244 -33.46 -5.34 -14.94
C ARG A 244 -34.66 -4.97 -14.07
N TYR A 245 -34.89 -5.74 -13.01
CA TYR A 245 -36.01 -5.56 -12.08
C TYR A 245 -35.62 -6.01 -10.66
N GLY A 246 -36.25 -5.40 -9.66
CA GLY A 246 -35.97 -5.62 -8.24
C GLY A 246 -35.43 -4.35 -7.58
N LYS A 247 -34.88 -4.49 -6.39
CA LYS A 247 -34.45 -3.40 -5.52
C LYS A 247 -32.99 -3.57 -5.09
N TYR A 248 -32.29 -2.46 -4.96
CA TYR A 248 -30.96 -2.38 -4.37
C TYR A 248 -31.00 -1.66 -3.04
N PHE A 249 -30.12 -2.08 -2.14
CA PHE A 249 -29.76 -1.31 -0.96
C PHE A 249 -28.25 -1.09 -0.97
N TRP A 250 -27.84 0.17 -1.20
CA TRP A 250 -26.45 0.61 -1.12
C TRP A 250 -26.16 1.08 0.30
N ASN A 251 -25.03 0.64 0.86
CA ASN A 251 -24.45 1.21 2.06
C ASN A 251 -22.99 1.55 1.75
N PHE A 252 -22.64 2.83 1.88
CA PHE A 252 -21.30 3.32 1.53
C PHE A 252 -20.29 3.15 2.66
N GLY A 253 -20.71 2.71 3.84
CA GLY A 253 -19.83 2.46 4.98
C GLY A 253 -19.42 3.72 5.75
N ASP A 254 -19.89 4.90 5.34
CA ASP A 254 -19.65 6.19 6.01
C ASP A 254 -20.89 6.71 6.78
N GLY A 255 -21.90 5.86 6.94
CA GLY A 255 -23.18 6.18 7.56
C GLY A 255 -24.27 6.61 6.57
N ILE A 256 -23.94 6.73 5.28
CA ILE A 256 -24.91 7.02 4.21
C ILE A 256 -25.32 5.71 3.53
N SER A 257 -26.62 5.58 3.26
CA SER A 257 -27.21 4.47 2.52
C SER A 257 -28.28 4.98 1.56
N GLU A 258 -28.48 4.27 0.45
CA GLU A 258 -29.49 4.61 -0.55
C GLU A 258 -30.23 3.36 -1.02
N GLU A 259 -31.55 3.41 -1.01
CA GLU A 259 -32.41 2.37 -1.57
C GLU A 259 -32.95 2.82 -2.92
N MET A 260 -32.82 1.97 -3.94
CA MET A 260 -33.26 2.30 -5.30
C MET A 260 -33.85 1.11 -6.04
N LYS A 261 -34.73 1.38 -6.99
CA LYS A 261 -35.27 0.35 -7.89
C LYS A 261 -34.33 0.17 -9.08
N ILE A 262 -34.18 -1.06 -9.59
CA ILE A 262 -33.23 -1.35 -10.67
C ILE A 262 -33.43 -0.50 -11.93
N VAL A 263 -34.67 -0.13 -12.23
CA VAL A 263 -34.98 0.72 -13.38
C VAL A 263 -34.25 2.07 -13.32
N ASP A 264 -33.87 2.51 -12.12
CA ASP A 264 -33.22 3.80 -11.85
C ASP A 264 -31.72 3.66 -11.53
N ALA A 265 -31.15 2.45 -11.57
CA ALA A 265 -29.87 2.12 -10.93
C ALA A 265 -28.66 2.03 -11.88
N GLU A 266 -28.73 2.67 -13.05
CA GLU A 266 -27.64 2.54 -14.03
C GLU A 266 -26.31 3.12 -13.52
N LYS A 267 -26.34 4.20 -12.72
CA LYS A 267 -25.19 4.81 -12.05
C LYS A 267 -25.62 5.57 -10.80
N ILE A 268 -24.93 5.34 -9.68
CA ILE A 268 -25.09 6.11 -8.44
C ILE A 268 -23.82 6.92 -8.19
N SER A 269 -23.94 8.12 -7.62
CA SER A 269 -22.81 8.96 -7.27
C SER A 269 -22.76 9.16 -5.76
N HIS A 270 -21.59 8.97 -5.15
CA HIS A 270 -21.38 9.21 -3.72
C HIS A 270 -20.10 9.99 -3.46
N THR A 271 -20.07 10.79 -2.39
CA THR A 271 -18.90 11.60 -2.00
C THR A 271 -18.51 11.26 -0.57
N TYR A 272 -17.32 10.72 -0.39
CA TYR A 272 -16.75 10.52 0.94
C TYR A 272 -16.08 11.81 1.41
N PHE A 273 -16.46 12.34 2.58
CA PHE A 273 -15.93 13.61 3.07
C PHE A 273 -14.58 13.48 3.79
N TYR A 274 -14.25 12.29 4.29
CA TYR A 274 -13.05 12.04 5.08
C TYR A 274 -12.20 10.91 4.47
N PRO A 275 -10.86 10.98 4.58
CA PRO A 275 -9.99 9.86 4.25
C PRO A 275 -10.22 8.68 5.20
N GLY A 276 -10.10 7.46 4.67
CA GLY A 276 -10.33 6.22 5.42
C GLY A 276 -10.53 5.04 4.48
N GLU A 277 -10.71 3.86 5.07
CA GLU A 277 -11.14 2.67 4.33
C GLU A 277 -12.60 2.41 4.67
N TYR A 278 -13.45 2.42 3.65
CA TYR A 278 -14.89 2.26 3.77
C TYR A 278 -15.32 0.95 3.12
N ILE A 279 -16.18 0.19 3.78
CA ILE A 279 -16.77 -1.01 3.19
C ILE A 279 -18.06 -0.58 2.51
N LEU A 280 -18.03 -0.52 1.18
CA LEU A 280 -19.24 -0.37 0.39
C LEU A 280 -19.89 -1.75 0.28
N SER A 281 -21.16 -1.85 0.64
CA SER A 281 -21.97 -3.06 0.43
C SER A 281 -23.17 -2.77 -0.45
N LEU A 282 -23.46 -3.70 -1.34
CA LEU A 282 -24.67 -3.71 -2.15
C LEU A 282 -25.45 -5.00 -1.87
N GLU A 283 -26.72 -4.83 -1.54
CA GLU A 283 -27.68 -5.92 -1.40
C GLU A 283 -28.73 -5.83 -2.50
N TYR A 284 -29.05 -6.97 -3.11
CA TYR A 284 -30.06 -7.10 -4.16
C TYR A 284 -31.24 -7.93 -3.68
N PHE A 285 -32.44 -7.44 -3.95
CA PHE A 285 -33.71 -8.11 -3.67
C PHE A 285 -34.51 -8.25 -4.97
N MET A 286 -34.76 -9.49 -5.39
CA MET A 286 -35.59 -9.82 -6.54
C MET A 286 -37.06 -9.44 -6.27
N ASN A 287 -37.52 -9.65 -5.03
CA ASN A 287 -38.82 -9.20 -4.55
C ASN A 287 -38.70 -7.86 -3.79
N TYR A 288 -39.44 -6.83 -4.22
CA TYR A 288 -39.44 -5.50 -3.62
C TYR A 288 -39.85 -5.47 -2.14
N TYR A 289 -40.60 -6.47 -1.69
CA TYR A 289 -41.09 -6.59 -0.31
C TYR A 289 -40.33 -7.66 0.49
N GLY A 290 -39.20 -8.17 -0.04
CA GLY A 290 -38.37 -9.14 0.65
C GLY A 290 -37.45 -8.47 1.67
N ASP A 291 -37.27 -9.13 2.82
CA ASP A 291 -36.38 -8.66 3.91
C ASP A 291 -35.04 -9.40 3.94
N VAL A 292 -34.84 -10.38 3.05
CA VAL A 292 -33.59 -11.14 2.89
C VAL A 292 -33.06 -10.92 1.47
N PRO A 293 -31.79 -10.51 1.30
CA PRO A 293 -31.23 -10.27 -0.02
C PRO A 293 -30.99 -11.58 -0.77
N ASP A 294 -31.33 -11.59 -2.06
CA ASP A 294 -31.08 -12.73 -2.97
C ASP A 294 -29.60 -12.82 -3.37
N ALA A 295 -28.91 -11.68 -3.35
CA ALA A 295 -27.48 -11.59 -3.58
C ALA A 295 -26.90 -10.37 -2.88
N SER A 296 -25.63 -10.43 -2.50
CA SER A 296 -24.91 -9.28 -1.97
C SER A 296 -23.45 -9.30 -2.39
N GLN A 297 -22.83 -8.12 -2.39
CA GLN A 297 -21.39 -7.98 -2.59
C GLN A 297 -20.86 -6.87 -1.69
N LYS A 298 -19.63 -7.02 -1.22
CA LYS A 298 -18.89 -5.99 -0.49
C LYS A 298 -17.60 -5.70 -1.22
N ILE A 299 -17.22 -4.42 -1.28
CA ILE A 299 -15.93 -3.97 -1.77
C ILE A 299 -15.37 -2.92 -0.82
N THR A 300 -14.05 -2.86 -0.71
CA THR A 300 -13.37 -1.84 0.08
C THR A 300 -13.05 -0.65 -0.81
N ILE A 301 -13.44 0.55 -0.37
CA ILE A 301 -13.10 1.82 -1.01
C ILE A 301 -12.07 2.54 -0.16
N LYS A 302 -10.87 2.72 -0.69
CA LYS A 302 -9.82 3.51 -0.04
C LYS A 302 -9.98 4.98 -0.39
N VAL A 303 -10.41 5.79 0.55
CA VAL A 303 -10.56 7.23 0.39
C VAL A 303 -9.31 7.92 0.91
N VAL A 304 -8.64 8.69 0.06
CA VAL A 304 -7.41 9.41 0.41
C VAL A 304 -7.60 10.90 0.30
N LYS A 305 -6.79 11.67 1.04
CA LYS A 305 -6.79 13.12 0.91
C LYS A 305 -6.18 13.52 -0.45
N THR A 306 -6.79 14.47 -1.14
CA THR A 306 -6.17 15.10 -2.32
C THR A 306 -5.12 16.12 -1.89
N ASP A 307 -4.05 16.24 -2.67
CA ASP A 307 -3.01 17.25 -2.48
C ASP A 307 -2.40 17.59 -3.84
N VAL A 308 -3.25 18.07 -4.74
CA VAL A 308 -2.84 18.62 -6.04
C VAL A 308 -2.82 20.14 -5.95
N VAL A 309 -1.67 20.73 -6.22
CA VAL A 309 -1.44 22.16 -6.04
C VAL A 309 -0.95 22.82 -7.33
N ILE A 310 -1.19 24.12 -7.45
CA ILE A 310 -0.48 24.95 -8.42
C ILE A 310 0.87 25.31 -7.80
N SER A 311 1.93 24.56 -8.13
CA SER A 311 3.24 24.68 -7.48
C SER A 311 4.06 25.86 -7.97
N ALA A 312 3.88 26.28 -9.22
CA ALA A 312 4.58 27.42 -9.79
C ALA A 312 3.81 28.05 -10.96
N VAL A 313 4.07 29.34 -11.20
CA VAL A 313 3.70 29.99 -12.45
C VAL A 313 4.91 30.68 -13.07
N GLY A 314 4.91 30.76 -14.40
CA GLY A 314 5.93 31.46 -15.15
C GLY A 314 5.89 32.99 -14.98
N ASN A 315 6.87 33.67 -15.57
CA ASN A 315 6.95 35.13 -15.56
C ASN A 315 6.29 35.75 -16.81
N GLU A 316 6.39 37.06 -16.99
CA GLU A 316 5.75 37.77 -18.11
C GLU A 316 6.25 37.34 -19.50
N LYS A 317 7.51 36.91 -19.61
CA LYS A 317 8.14 36.52 -20.89
C LYS A 317 7.84 35.08 -21.28
N ASP A 318 7.71 34.21 -20.29
CA ASP A 318 7.42 32.80 -20.46
C ASP A 318 6.47 32.33 -19.36
N PHE A 319 5.17 32.53 -19.59
CA PHE A 319 4.14 32.16 -18.64
C PHE A 319 3.74 30.68 -18.82
N PHE A 320 3.64 29.98 -17.69
CA PHE A 320 3.17 28.60 -17.60
C PHE A 320 2.47 28.40 -16.27
N ILE A 321 1.74 27.29 -16.15
CA ILE A 321 1.16 26.84 -14.89
C ILE A 321 1.72 25.45 -14.60
N GLU A 322 2.37 25.28 -13.45
CA GLU A 322 2.85 23.98 -12.99
C GLU A 322 1.87 23.41 -11.97
N LEU A 323 1.40 22.18 -12.23
CA LEU A 323 0.62 21.40 -11.28
C LEU A 323 1.48 20.32 -10.69
N THR A 324 1.44 20.16 -9.37
CA THR A 324 2.14 19.08 -8.66
C THR A 324 1.15 18.25 -7.88
N ASN A 325 1.25 16.93 -7.99
CA ASN A 325 0.57 15.99 -7.12
C ASN A 325 1.49 15.60 -5.98
N ASN A 326 1.22 16.13 -4.79
CA ASN A 326 1.98 15.85 -3.58
C ASN A 326 1.53 14.54 -2.89
N THR A 327 0.55 13.82 -3.43
CA THR A 327 0.10 12.55 -2.86
C THR A 327 1.01 11.38 -3.28
N ASN A 328 0.86 10.25 -2.58
CA ASN A 328 1.55 9.00 -2.89
C ASN A 328 0.80 8.14 -3.93
N TYR A 329 -0.21 8.72 -4.60
CA TYR A 329 -1.08 8.01 -5.54
C TYR A 329 -1.22 8.79 -6.83
N ASP A 330 -1.46 8.11 -7.94
CA ASP A 330 -1.81 8.77 -9.18
C ASP A 330 -3.18 9.43 -9.04
N THR A 331 -3.29 10.70 -9.44
CA THR A 331 -4.53 11.46 -9.34
C THR A 331 -5.11 11.68 -10.74
N ASP A 332 -6.34 11.22 -10.95
CA ASP A 332 -7.10 11.61 -12.13
C ASP A 332 -7.58 13.06 -11.97
N ILE A 333 -6.98 13.96 -12.74
CA ILE A 333 -7.34 15.38 -12.80
C ILE A 333 -8.13 15.70 -14.07
N SER A 334 -8.74 14.69 -14.70
CA SER A 334 -9.55 14.86 -15.89
C SER A 334 -10.65 15.90 -15.68
N LYS A 335 -10.74 16.83 -16.64
CA LYS A 335 -11.72 17.92 -16.67
C LYS A 335 -11.61 18.93 -15.53
N TRP A 336 -10.64 18.81 -14.63
CA TRP A 336 -10.39 19.86 -13.63
C TRP A 336 -10.11 21.18 -14.36
N ILE A 337 -10.47 22.28 -13.72
CA ILE A 337 -10.54 23.61 -14.33
C ILE A 337 -9.47 24.49 -13.69
N LEU A 338 -8.53 24.95 -14.50
CA LEU A 338 -7.73 26.13 -14.19
C LEU A 338 -8.59 27.35 -14.47
N SER A 339 -8.76 28.22 -13.48
CA SER A 339 -9.63 29.40 -13.61
C SER A 339 -8.95 30.66 -13.10
N SER A 340 -9.16 31.77 -13.79
CA SER A 340 -9.00 33.14 -13.28
C SER A 340 -10.35 33.86 -13.39
N ASP A 341 -10.41 35.15 -13.04
CA ASP A 341 -11.62 35.96 -13.19
C ASP A 341 -12.15 36.03 -14.63
N LYS A 342 -11.26 35.92 -15.63
CA LYS A 342 -11.59 36.15 -17.05
C LYS A 342 -11.44 34.91 -17.92
N LYS A 343 -10.67 33.91 -17.46
CA LYS A 343 -10.29 32.75 -18.27
C LYS A 343 -10.55 31.48 -17.51
N SER A 344 -10.88 30.45 -18.26
CA SER A 344 -10.93 29.08 -17.75
C SER A 344 -10.33 28.14 -18.78
N PHE A 345 -9.71 27.07 -18.28
CA PHE A 345 -9.17 26.00 -19.09
C PHE A 345 -9.45 24.67 -18.39
N SER A 346 -10.19 23.79 -19.07
CA SER A 346 -10.48 22.45 -18.56
C SER A 346 -9.41 21.47 -19.06
N LEU A 347 -8.84 20.71 -18.15
CA LEU A 347 -7.89 19.65 -18.48
C LEU A 347 -8.59 18.57 -19.32
N PRO A 348 -7.91 18.00 -20.34
CA PRO A 348 -8.48 16.94 -21.16
C PRO A 348 -8.93 15.72 -20.34
N ARG A 349 -9.78 14.89 -20.94
CA ARG A 349 -10.10 13.57 -20.37
C ARG A 349 -8.85 12.69 -20.35
N ASN A 350 -8.81 11.75 -19.41
CA ASN A 350 -7.71 10.81 -19.18
C ASN A 350 -6.39 11.54 -18.83
N THR A 351 -6.48 12.66 -18.12
CA THR A 351 -5.31 13.37 -17.62
C THR A 351 -4.96 12.83 -16.24
N ILE A 352 -3.97 11.94 -16.18
CA ILE A 352 -3.47 11.38 -14.92
C ILE A 352 -2.21 12.13 -14.50
N LEU A 353 -2.23 12.69 -13.29
CA LEU A 353 -1.07 13.30 -12.66
C LEU A 353 -0.45 12.30 -11.70
N GLY A 354 0.66 11.70 -12.12
CA GLY A 354 1.33 10.64 -11.36
C GLY A 354 1.76 11.07 -9.95
N SER A 355 1.90 10.10 -9.06
CA SER A 355 2.33 10.33 -7.67
C SER A 355 3.66 11.09 -7.61
N LYS A 356 3.73 12.15 -6.79
CA LYS A 356 4.90 13.02 -6.63
C LYS A 356 5.43 13.61 -7.94
N LYS A 357 4.63 13.56 -9.02
CA LYS A 357 4.97 14.14 -10.31
C LYS A 357 4.35 15.51 -10.45
N LYS A 358 4.92 16.24 -11.40
CA LYS A 358 4.47 17.55 -11.82
C LYS A 358 4.29 17.60 -13.32
N ILE A 359 3.39 18.45 -13.77
CA ILE A 359 3.20 18.78 -15.18
C ILE A 359 3.25 20.29 -15.35
N ILE A 360 3.80 20.74 -16.46
CA ILE A 360 3.85 22.16 -16.84
C ILE A 360 2.93 22.35 -18.04
N ILE A 361 1.99 23.27 -17.91
CA ILE A 361 1.00 23.58 -18.93
C ILE A 361 1.32 24.96 -19.51
N SER A 362 1.58 25.00 -20.82
CA SER A 362 1.99 26.22 -21.51
C SER A 362 0.84 27.22 -21.64
N ALA A 363 1.14 28.51 -21.44
CA ALA A 363 0.23 29.61 -21.77
C ALA A 363 -0.24 29.61 -23.22
N LYS A 364 0.51 29.00 -24.16
CA LYS A 364 0.11 28.89 -25.57
C LYS A 364 -1.14 28.01 -25.75
N ILE A 365 -1.42 27.12 -24.81
CA ILE A 365 -2.58 26.21 -24.84
C ILE A 365 -3.72 26.81 -24.01
N THR A 366 -3.39 27.31 -22.82
CA THR A 366 -4.40 27.77 -21.85
C THR A 366 -4.82 29.22 -22.08
N ASN A 367 -4.03 30.00 -22.83
CA ASN A 367 -4.14 31.44 -23.01
C ASN A 367 -4.02 32.27 -21.72
N PHE A 368 -3.57 31.69 -20.61
CA PHE A 368 -3.29 32.43 -19.37
C PHE A 368 -2.03 33.29 -19.51
N SER A 369 -1.97 34.40 -18.77
CA SER A 369 -0.78 35.25 -18.69
C SER A 369 -0.53 35.72 -17.26
N ILE A 370 0.53 36.50 -17.05
CA ILE A 370 0.86 37.06 -15.74
C ILE A 370 -0.30 37.82 -15.08
N LEU A 371 -1.19 38.41 -15.88
CA LEU A 371 -2.35 39.18 -15.41
C LEU A 371 -3.41 38.29 -14.73
N ASP A 372 -3.37 36.98 -14.98
CA ASP A 372 -4.30 36.00 -14.40
C ASP A 372 -3.77 35.41 -13.07
N LYS A 373 -2.50 35.66 -12.72
CA LYS A 373 -1.82 35.03 -11.57
C LYS A 373 -2.54 35.25 -10.25
N ASP A 374 -2.98 36.49 -9.99
CA ASP A 374 -3.50 36.91 -8.69
C ASP A 374 -4.96 36.46 -8.46
N THR A 375 -5.56 35.76 -9.41
CA THR A 375 -6.89 35.14 -9.27
C THR A 375 -6.90 33.68 -9.71
N LEU A 376 -5.71 33.10 -9.91
CA LEU A 376 -5.57 31.75 -10.44
C LEU A 376 -5.96 30.68 -9.41
N ARG A 377 -6.84 29.77 -9.84
CA ARG A 377 -7.39 28.68 -9.02
C ARG A 377 -7.41 27.37 -9.78
N LEU A 378 -7.36 26.28 -9.02
CA LEU A 378 -7.64 24.92 -9.49
C LEU A 378 -8.96 24.46 -8.87
N ILE A 379 -9.89 24.04 -9.73
CA ILE A 379 -11.28 23.72 -9.37
C ILE A 379 -11.64 22.36 -9.97
N THR A 380 -12.47 21.58 -9.29
CA THR A 380 -13.00 20.32 -9.83
C THR A 380 -14.04 20.55 -10.93
N PRO A 381 -14.39 19.52 -11.73
CA PRO A 381 -15.49 19.61 -12.69
C PRO A 381 -16.84 19.95 -12.07
N GLN A 382 -17.00 19.72 -10.76
CA GLN A 382 -18.23 19.97 -10.00
C GLN A 382 -18.22 21.33 -9.29
N GLY A 383 -17.15 22.11 -9.41
CA GLY A 383 -17.04 23.47 -8.86
C GLY A 383 -16.38 23.56 -7.49
N GLU A 384 -15.90 22.45 -6.93
CA GLU A 384 -15.18 22.46 -5.65
C GLU A 384 -13.77 23.05 -5.83
N MET A 385 -13.37 23.94 -4.92
CA MET A 385 -12.04 24.55 -4.97
C MET A 385 -10.99 23.57 -4.44
N VAL A 386 -10.01 23.21 -5.27
CA VAL A 386 -8.88 22.37 -4.87
C VAL A 386 -7.71 23.21 -4.36
N PHE A 387 -7.40 24.30 -5.07
CA PHE A 387 -6.27 25.17 -4.72
C PHE A 387 -6.51 26.62 -5.14
N ASP A 388 -6.12 27.56 -4.27
CA ASP A 388 -6.15 29.01 -4.52
C ASP A 388 -4.72 29.55 -4.47
N TYR A 389 -4.16 29.87 -5.65
CA TYR A 389 -2.76 30.23 -5.78
C TYR A 389 -2.37 31.50 -5.00
N PRO A 390 -3.14 32.60 -5.03
CA PRO A 390 -2.80 33.83 -4.30
C PRO A 390 -2.74 33.64 -2.77
N SER A 391 -3.69 32.87 -2.22
CA SER A 391 -3.75 32.58 -0.78
C SER A 391 -2.56 31.76 -0.28
N SER A 392 -1.87 31.04 -1.18
CA SER A 392 -0.68 30.25 -0.85
C SER A 392 0.63 31.05 -0.82
N ILE A 393 0.64 32.29 -1.32
CA ILE A 393 1.85 33.15 -1.44
C ILE A 393 1.91 34.20 -0.33
N LEU A 394 1.29 33.97 0.84
CA LEU A 394 1.42 34.94 1.94
C LEU A 394 2.91 35.14 2.26
N PRO A 395 3.45 36.37 2.13
CA PRO A 395 4.85 36.61 2.41
C PRO A 395 5.10 36.32 3.89
N ILE A 396 6.14 35.53 4.17
CA ILE A 396 6.74 35.47 5.50
C ILE A 396 7.13 36.90 5.84
N VAL A 397 6.36 37.55 6.72
CA VAL A 397 6.84 38.76 7.39
C VAL A 397 8.02 38.30 8.24
N LEU A 398 9.23 38.46 7.72
CA LEU A 398 10.44 38.38 8.49
C LEU A 398 10.37 39.53 9.52
N VAL A 399 9.80 39.25 10.69
CA VAL A 399 9.96 40.12 11.85
C VAL A 399 11.41 40.00 12.27
N SER A 400 12.26 40.83 11.68
CA SER A 400 13.60 41.08 12.18
C SER A 400 13.45 41.70 13.56
N THR A 401 13.58 40.89 14.61
CA THR A 401 13.73 41.40 15.98
C THR A 401 15.14 41.94 16.13
N SER A 402 15.37 43.16 15.64
CA SER A 402 16.46 43.97 16.17
C SER A 402 16.06 44.41 17.57
N SER A 403 16.65 43.77 18.56
CA SER A 403 16.69 44.27 19.92
C SER A 403 17.59 45.51 19.94
N SER A 404 17.00 46.70 19.88
CA SER A 404 17.65 47.91 20.41
C SER A 404 16.93 48.32 21.69
N LEU A 405 17.71 48.41 22.77
CA LEU A 405 17.29 49.03 24.00
C LEU A 405 17.04 50.53 23.76
N GLY A 406 15.91 51.01 24.30
CA GLY A 406 15.84 52.26 25.06
C GLY A 406 15.75 53.56 24.26
N GLY A 407 14.56 54.15 24.25
CA GLY A 407 14.39 55.56 23.91
C GLY A 407 12.92 55.96 23.81
N GLN A 408 12.35 56.46 24.91
CA GLN A 408 11.02 57.08 24.90
C GLN A 408 11.02 58.36 24.06
N THR A 409 9.93 58.61 23.30
CA THR A 409 9.15 59.87 23.37
C THR A 409 7.88 59.81 22.50
N LYS A 410 6.73 59.86 23.18
CA LYS A 410 5.52 60.70 22.98
C LYS A 410 5.12 61.25 21.57
N THR A 411 3.87 60.91 21.23
CA THR A 411 2.74 61.72 20.67
C THR A 411 2.55 61.97 19.16
N THR A 412 1.31 61.67 18.70
CA THR A 412 0.38 62.54 17.90
C THR A 412 0.15 62.26 16.40
N ILE A 413 -1.08 61.75 16.13
CA ILE A 413 -2.08 62.11 15.08
C ILE A 413 -1.79 61.87 13.56
N GLN A 414 -2.77 61.22 12.91
CA GLN A 414 -3.09 61.03 11.47
C GLN A 414 -3.30 62.35 10.66
N PRO A 415 -3.71 62.39 9.35
CA PRO A 415 -3.57 61.49 8.19
C PRO A 415 -3.20 62.21 6.85
N LYS A 416 -3.23 61.46 5.73
CA LYS A 416 -3.74 61.82 4.37
C LYS A 416 -2.81 62.41 3.26
N ILE A 417 -2.94 61.74 2.08
CA ILE A 417 -3.08 62.24 0.69
C ILE A 417 -1.85 62.29 -0.28
N SER A 418 -2.07 61.66 -1.45
CA SER A 418 -1.59 61.90 -2.84
C SER A 418 -0.09 61.83 -3.13
N ALA A 419 0.38 61.64 -4.37
CA ALA A 419 -0.11 61.11 -5.66
C ALA A 419 1.03 61.42 -6.66
N SER A 420 0.94 60.82 -7.85
CA SER A 420 1.64 61.19 -9.11
C SER A 420 3.12 60.80 -9.19
N GLN A 421 3.45 59.87 -10.10
CA GLN A 421 4.00 60.10 -11.47
C GLN A 421 5.43 60.66 -11.37
N ASP A 422 6.45 60.10 -12.03
CA ASP A 422 6.50 59.90 -13.47
C ASP A 422 7.77 59.13 -13.90
N SER A 423 7.71 58.59 -15.12
CA SER A 423 8.78 58.34 -16.12
C SER A 423 10.09 57.61 -15.73
N LEU A 424 10.36 56.40 -16.21
CA LEU A 424 10.88 56.03 -17.56
C LEU A 424 12.15 56.77 -17.99
N ALA A 425 13.30 56.09 -17.93
CA ALA A 425 14.36 56.24 -18.93
C ALA A 425 15.17 54.93 -19.06
N VAL A 426 15.01 54.34 -20.24
CA VAL A 426 15.79 53.23 -20.80
C VAL A 426 17.17 53.74 -21.21
N GLN A 427 18.22 52.96 -20.95
CA GLN A 427 19.47 53.10 -21.69
C GLN A 427 19.99 51.71 -22.09
N LEU A 428 19.91 51.43 -23.40
CA LEU A 428 20.60 50.34 -24.07
C LEU A 428 22.09 50.68 -24.19
N VAL A 429 22.95 49.69 -23.95
CA VAL A 429 24.26 49.61 -24.62
C VAL A 429 24.41 48.20 -25.17
N GLU A 430 24.46 48.12 -26.50
CA GLU A 430 24.81 46.97 -27.33
C GLU A 430 26.33 46.73 -27.29
N ALA A 431 26.76 45.47 -27.23
CA ALA A 431 28.07 45.06 -27.71
C ALA A 431 27.93 43.74 -28.46
N ARG A 432 28.33 43.76 -29.74
CA ARG A 432 28.28 42.66 -30.70
C ARG A 432 29.48 41.71 -30.57
N ALA A 433 29.16 40.45 -30.86
CA ALA A 433 29.93 39.24 -31.14
C ALA A 433 31.36 39.34 -31.72
N LEU A 434 32.18 38.31 -31.43
CA LEU A 434 32.71 37.43 -32.48
C LEU A 434 33.25 36.07 -31.95
N ASN A 435 32.68 34.99 -32.50
CA ASN A 435 33.28 33.74 -33.03
C ASN A 435 34.43 32.99 -32.31
N GLY A 436 34.22 31.67 -32.12
CA GLY A 436 35.28 30.68 -31.84
C GLY A 436 34.73 29.25 -31.78
N GLN A 437 35.11 28.42 -32.75
CA GLN A 437 34.68 27.04 -33.00
C GLN A 437 35.53 26.03 -32.18
N ILE A 438 34.98 24.82 -32.04
CA ILE A 438 35.26 23.70 -31.10
C ILE A 438 36.66 23.04 -31.28
N PRO A 439 37.18 22.29 -30.28
CA PRO A 439 37.24 20.83 -30.44
C PRO A 439 36.87 19.99 -29.19
N ILE A 440 36.43 18.76 -29.50
CA ILE A 440 36.02 17.66 -28.62
C ILE A 440 37.26 16.87 -28.14
N GLU A 441 37.09 16.14 -27.03
CA GLU A 441 37.95 15.10 -26.43
C GLU A 441 39.00 15.55 -25.40
N ASN A 442 38.75 15.26 -24.12
CA ASN A 442 39.60 14.34 -23.36
C ASN A 442 38.84 13.78 -22.14
N LEU A 443 38.40 12.52 -22.23
CA LEU A 443 38.15 11.65 -21.09
C LEU A 443 39.51 11.17 -20.57
N SER A 444 39.85 11.49 -19.33
CA SER A 444 40.88 10.75 -18.60
C SER A 444 40.50 10.63 -17.14
N ALA A 445 40.37 9.37 -16.74
CA ALA A 445 40.07 8.87 -15.42
C ALA A 445 41.10 9.30 -14.39
N SER A 446 40.63 9.58 -13.17
CA SER A 446 41.45 9.54 -11.97
C SER A 446 41.22 8.18 -11.30
N VAL A 447 42.14 7.26 -11.57
CA VAL A 447 42.36 6.04 -10.80
C VAL A 447 42.99 6.44 -9.48
N ILE A 448 42.36 6.07 -8.36
CA ILE A 448 43.07 5.85 -7.10
C ILE A 448 42.89 4.36 -6.79
N GLU A 449 43.93 3.59 -7.11
CA GLU A 449 44.19 2.31 -6.45
C GLU A 449 44.69 2.60 -5.04
N SER A 450 44.06 1.97 -4.04
CA SER A 450 44.76 1.58 -2.82
C SER A 450 44.28 0.20 -2.42
N ASP A 451 45.15 -0.77 -2.69
CA ASP A 451 45.36 -2.08 -2.09
C ASP A 451 44.22 -2.75 -1.31
N VAL A 452 43.87 -3.95 -1.81
CA VAL A 452 43.10 -4.96 -1.10
C VAL A 452 43.98 -5.59 -0.02
N THR A 453 43.56 -5.49 1.24
CA THR A 453 43.79 -6.57 2.20
C THR A 453 42.44 -7.15 2.60
N LYS A 454 42.26 -8.44 2.27
CA LYS A 454 41.24 -9.30 2.86
C LYS A 454 41.63 -9.52 4.32
N ASP A 455 40.82 -9.06 5.26
CA ASP A 455 40.37 -9.93 6.36
C ASP A 455 39.10 -9.37 7.01
N GLY A 456 38.26 -10.28 7.50
CA GLY A 456 36.90 -10.01 7.95
C GLY A 456 36.80 -9.18 9.23
N SER A 457 35.77 -8.33 9.29
CA SER A 457 34.88 -8.12 10.44
C SER A 457 34.04 -6.86 10.20
N GLY A 458 32.77 -7.06 9.86
CA GLY A 458 31.79 -5.96 9.73
C GLY A 458 31.41 -5.42 11.09
N VAL A 459 32.12 -4.38 11.51
CA VAL A 459 31.89 -3.60 12.72
C VAL A 459 30.61 -2.77 12.56
N MET A 460 29.51 -3.23 13.17
CA MET A 460 28.33 -2.44 13.55
C MET A 460 27.79 -2.90 14.92
N TYR A 461 28.67 -3.36 15.81
CA TYR A 461 28.33 -3.80 17.17
C TYR A 461 28.81 -2.93 18.37
N PRO A 462 29.73 -1.94 18.27
CA PRO A 462 30.21 -1.26 19.48
C PRO A 462 29.28 -0.17 20.03
N ILE A 463 28.36 0.39 19.22
CA ILE A 463 27.48 1.47 19.68
C ILE A 463 26.33 0.92 20.52
N ILE A 464 25.76 -0.24 20.14
CA ILE A 464 24.63 -0.87 20.83
C ILE A 464 25.08 -1.48 22.18
N ILE A 465 26.26 -2.11 22.22
CA ILE A 465 26.83 -2.68 23.46
C ILE A 465 27.22 -1.56 24.45
N SER A 466 27.71 -0.42 23.96
CA SER A 466 28.02 0.75 24.81
C SER A 466 26.77 1.34 25.46
N LEU A 467 25.67 1.45 24.71
CA LEU A 467 24.37 1.93 25.23
C LEU A 467 23.76 0.98 26.29
N ILE A 468 23.83 -0.33 26.06
CA ILE A 468 23.35 -1.34 27.04
C ILE A 468 24.19 -1.31 28.33
N SER A 469 25.49 -1.10 28.21
CA SER A 469 26.40 -1.03 29.36
C SER A 469 26.14 0.19 30.26
N ILE A 470 25.82 1.35 29.67
CA ILE A 470 25.50 2.58 30.42
C ILE A 470 24.19 2.42 31.22
N VAL A 471 23.19 1.73 30.67
CA VAL A 471 21.92 1.45 31.36
C VAL A 471 22.12 0.50 32.54
N PHE A 472 22.94 -0.55 32.38
CA PHE A 472 23.24 -1.50 33.46
C PHE A 472 24.06 -0.88 34.61
N ILE A 473 25.01 0.02 34.30
CA ILE A 473 25.80 0.73 35.32
C ILE A 473 24.92 1.74 36.09
N GLY A 474 23.98 2.40 35.41
CA GLY A 474 23.03 3.32 36.05
C GLY A 474 22.06 2.61 37.02
N ALA A 475 21.51 1.45 36.60
CA ALA A 475 20.59 0.67 37.43
C ALA A 475 21.26 0.07 38.68
N SER A 476 22.51 -0.39 38.54
CA SER A 476 23.28 -0.97 39.66
C SER A 476 23.71 0.07 40.69
N ALA A 477 24.10 1.29 40.27
CA ALA A 477 24.39 2.39 41.19
C ALA A 477 23.15 2.85 41.97
N GLY A 478 21.96 2.83 41.35
CA GLY A 478 20.70 3.17 41.99
C GLY A 478 20.27 2.16 43.07
N ALA A 479 20.46 0.86 42.82
CA ALA A 479 20.16 -0.20 43.78
C ALA A 479 21.04 -0.12 45.03
N VAL A 480 22.35 0.15 44.87
CA VAL A 480 23.29 0.28 46.00
C VAL A 480 22.97 1.50 46.87
N TYR A 481 22.54 2.63 46.27
CA TYR A 481 22.14 3.81 47.02
C TYR A 481 20.89 3.55 47.90
N PHE A 482 19.89 2.84 47.38
CA PHE A 482 18.66 2.53 48.12
C PHE A 482 18.88 1.52 49.25
N VAL A 483 19.77 0.54 49.08
CA VAL A 483 20.10 -0.45 50.13
C VAL A 483 20.88 0.21 51.28
N ARG A 484 21.71 1.24 51.01
CA ARG A 484 22.45 1.97 52.05
C ARG A 484 21.57 2.86 52.94
N GLN A 485 20.42 3.32 52.45
CA GLN A 485 19.55 4.25 53.18
C GLN A 485 18.64 3.56 54.22
N LYS A 486 18.56 2.21 54.21
CA LYS A 486 17.71 1.42 55.11
C LYS A 486 18.44 0.76 56.30
N ARG A 487 19.64 1.23 56.69
CA ARG A 487 20.21 0.80 57.98
C ARG A 487 19.53 1.53 59.14
N ILE A 488 18.59 0.84 59.76
CA ILE A 488 18.07 1.15 61.10
C ILE A 488 19.25 1.07 62.07
N VAL A 489 19.57 2.18 62.72
CA VAL A 489 20.54 2.22 63.83
C VAL A 489 19.83 1.64 65.05
N SER A 490 20.28 0.49 65.55
CA SER A 490 19.81 -0.05 66.83
C SER A 490 20.29 0.84 67.96
N ASN A 491 19.37 1.49 68.69
CA ASN A 491 19.69 2.14 69.95
C ASN A 491 19.96 1.06 71.00
N THR A 492 21.06 1.24 71.72
CA THR A 492 21.48 0.45 72.89
C THR A 492 20.60 0.87 74.07
N GLY A 493 19.88 -0.04 74.71
CA GLY A 493 19.25 0.26 76.00
C GLY A 493 17.91 -0.37 76.37
N ASP A 494 17.42 -1.43 75.73
CA ASP A 494 16.23 -2.17 76.19
C ASP A 494 16.57 -3.64 76.49
N ASP A 495 17.42 -3.85 77.50
CA ASP A 495 17.51 -5.12 78.22
C ASP A 495 17.06 -4.84 79.66
N PHE A 496 16.35 -5.81 80.26
CA PHE A 496 15.81 -5.87 81.63
C PHE A 496 14.35 -5.40 81.82
N ASN A 497 13.44 -6.37 81.75
CA ASN A 497 12.22 -6.37 82.56
C ASN A 497 12.50 -7.22 83.81
N ILE A 498 12.49 -6.57 84.99
CA ILE A 498 12.56 -7.21 86.30
C ILE A 498 11.16 -7.74 86.62
N LEU A 499 11.05 -9.05 86.88
CA LEU A 499 9.85 -9.66 87.46
C LEU A 499 9.99 -9.55 88.99
N GLU A 500 9.15 -8.73 89.62
CA GLU A 500 8.91 -8.84 91.07
C GLU A 500 7.73 -9.80 91.32
N GLU A 501 7.89 -10.52 92.43
CA GLU A 501 7.22 -11.75 92.89
C GLU A 501 5.78 -11.56 93.36
#